data_AF-A0A1B4PPM4-F1
#
_entry.id   AF-A0A1B4PPM4-F1
#
_cell.length_a   1.000
_cell.length_b   1.000
_cell.length_c   1.000
_cell.angle_alpha   90.00
_cell.angle_beta   90.00
_cell.angle_gamma   90.00
#
_symmetry.space_group_name_H-M   'P 1'
#
loop_
_entity.id
_entity.type
_entity.pdbx_description
1 polymer ?
#
loop_
_entity_poly.entity_id
_entity_poly.type
_entity_poly.pdbx_seq_one_letter_code
_entity_poly.pdbx_strand_id
1 'polypeptide(L)'
;MSRQSFALEYGPPYLKGVAIRRNPQTHRDERIYFAEKALPKWLYLGSQEMLVVIPNIGHETDKKYLVYHYVAGRGQPNESTATDKLPVSARALRLVQPQ
;
A
#
# COMPACT_ATOMS: atom_id res chain seq x y z
N MET A 1 9.99 -5.82 -18.00
CA MET A 1 8.71 -5.11 -17.77
C MET A 1 8.07 -5.60 -16.48
N SER A 2 7.91 -4.73 -15.48
CA SER A 2 7.31 -5.09 -14.18
C SER A 2 5.80 -4.83 -14.23
N ARG A 3 4.97 -5.89 -14.22
CA ARG A 3 3.51 -5.75 -14.13
C ARG A 3 3.09 -5.43 -12.69
N GLN A 4 2.19 -4.47 -12.56
CA GLN A 4 1.58 -4.05 -11.29
C GLN A 4 0.07 -4.05 -11.50
N SER A 5 -0.67 -4.49 -10.49
CA SER A 5 -2.13 -4.56 -10.56
C SER A 5 -2.72 -4.24 -9.19
N PHE A 6 -3.80 -3.47 -9.20
CA PHE A 6 -4.58 -3.15 -8.02
C PHE A 6 -5.96 -3.73 -8.18
N ALA A 7 -6.43 -4.43 -7.15
CA ALA A 7 -7.82 -4.84 -7.04
C ALA A 7 -8.40 -4.22 -5.77
N LEU A 8 -9.56 -3.61 -5.91
CA LEU A 8 -10.26 -2.90 -4.86
C LEU A 8 -11.64 -3.53 -4.68
N GLU A 9 -11.95 -3.94 -3.46
CA GLU A 9 -13.26 -4.45 -3.11
C GLU A 9 -13.88 -3.55 -2.04
N TYR A 10 -14.93 -2.84 -2.42
CA TYR A 10 -15.61 -1.91 -1.53
C TYR A 10 -16.72 -2.63 -0.75
N GLY A 11 -16.68 -2.57 0.58
CA GLY A 11 -17.74 -3.05 1.45
C GLY A 11 -17.72 -2.34 2.81
N PRO A 12 -18.86 -1.95 3.40
CA PRO A 12 -18.88 -1.35 4.73
C PRO A 12 -18.28 -2.29 5.79
N PRO A 13 -17.62 -1.78 6.86
CA PRO A 13 -17.33 -0.38 7.18
C PRO A 13 -15.95 0.12 6.70
N TYR A 14 -15.16 -0.73 6.03
CA TYR A 14 -13.80 -0.42 5.56
C TYR A 14 -13.61 -0.89 4.13
N LEU A 15 -13.01 -0.04 3.31
CA LEU A 15 -12.58 -0.41 1.97
C LEU A 15 -11.44 -1.43 2.08
N LYS A 16 -11.65 -2.61 1.50
CA LYS A 16 -10.69 -3.72 1.49
C LYS A 16 -10.02 -3.76 0.13
N GLY A 17 -8.73 -4.03 0.10
CA GLY A 17 -8.01 -4.06 -1.17
C GLY A 17 -6.73 -4.83 -1.12
N VAL A 18 -6.20 -5.10 -2.31
CA VAL A 18 -4.90 -5.72 -2.51
C VAL A 18 -4.08 -4.94 -3.54
N ALA A 19 -2.88 -4.56 -3.15
CA ALA A 19 -1.85 -4.09 -4.06
C ALA A 19 -0.96 -5.28 -4.45
N ILE A 20 -0.82 -5.55 -5.75
CA ILE A 20 -0.02 -6.65 -6.26
C ILE A 20 1.11 -6.10 -7.13
N ARG A 21 2.33 -6.56 -6.87
CA ARG A 21 3.45 -6.37 -7.79
C ARG A 21 4.11 -7.70 -8.10
N ARG A 22 4.75 -7.79 -9.26
CA ARG A 22 5.75 -8.82 -9.52
C ARG A 22 7.12 -8.31 -9.10
N ASN A 23 7.76 -8.97 -8.14
CA ASN A 23 9.11 -8.62 -7.67
C ASN A 23 10.09 -8.62 -8.87
N PRO A 24 10.87 -7.54 -9.07
CA PRO A 24 11.73 -7.42 -10.24
C PRO A 24 12.93 -8.38 -10.23
N GLN A 25 13.32 -8.91 -9.07
CA GLN A 25 14.47 -9.81 -8.91
C GLN A 25 14.04 -11.28 -8.83
N THR A 26 13.04 -11.60 -8.01
CA THR A 26 12.62 -12.99 -7.78
C THR A 26 11.51 -13.44 -8.72
N HIS A 27 10.90 -12.49 -9.45
CA HIS A 27 9.74 -12.71 -10.31
C HIS A 27 8.51 -13.32 -9.62
N ARG A 28 8.48 -13.33 -8.28
CA ARG A 28 7.33 -13.77 -7.49
C ARG A 28 6.32 -12.63 -7.33
N ASP A 29 5.05 -12.99 -7.19
CA ASP A 29 4.01 -12.03 -6.85
C ASP A 29 4.06 -11.70 -5.36
N GLU A 30 4.06 -10.41 -5.07
CA GLU A 30 4.04 -9.85 -3.72
C GLU A 30 2.76 -9.04 -3.55
N ARG A 31 2.13 -9.19 -2.39
CA ARG A 31 0.78 -8.69 -2.12
C ARG A 31 0.76 -7.93 -0.81
N ILE A 32 0.12 -6.75 -0.81
CA ILE A 32 -0.27 -6.03 0.41
C ILE A 32 -1.78 -6.02 0.48
N TYR A 33 -2.32 -6.58 1.56
CA TYR A 33 -3.74 -6.49 1.90
C TYR A 33 -3.95 -5.34 2.88
N PHE A 34 -5.00 -4.55 2.66
CA PHE A 34 -5.36 -3.42 3.52
C PHE A 34 -6.87 -3.32 3.68
N ALA A 35 -7.31 -2.73 4.79
CA ALA A 35 -8.72 -2.48 5.10
C ALA A 35 -8.86 -1.14 5.81
N GLU A 36 -9.22 -0.08 5.07
CA GLU A 36 -9.20 1.30 5.61
C GLU A 36 -10.42 2.11 5.18
N LYS A 37 -10.69 3.22 5.89
CA LYS A 37 -11.80 4.11 5.54
C LYS A 37 -11.53 4.97 4.29
N ALA A 38 -10.25 5.20 3.96
CA ALA A 38 -9.85 5.95 2.78
C ALA A 38 -9.30 5.06 1.67
N LEU A 39 -9.32 5.61 0.46
CA LEU A 39 -8.62 5.06 -0.68
C LEU A 39 -7.10 5.19 -0.52
N PRO A 40 -6.31 4.21 -1.00
CA PRO A 40 -4.87 4.36 -1.11
C PRO A 40 -4.54 5.49 -2.10
N LYS A 41 -3.61 6.35 -1.70
CA LYS A 41 -3.23 7.54 -2.49
C LYS A 41 -1.86 7.40 -3.13
N TRP A 42 -0.98 6.62 -2.54
CA TRP A 42 0.36 6.37 -3.08
C TRP A 42 0.75 4.90 -2.97
N LEU A 43 1.42 4.43 -4.02
CA LEU A 43 2.17 3.18 -4.05
C LEU A 43 3.64 3.52 -4.24
N TYR A 44 4.48 3.08 -3.30
CA TYR A 44 5.92 3.20 -3.41
C TYR A 44 6.51 1.84 -3.76
N LEU A 45 7.39 1.83 -4.76
CA LEU A 45 8.05 0.61 -5.24
C LEU A 45 9.57 0.78 -5.16
N GLY A 46 10.21 -0.03 -4.31
CA GLY A 46 11.64 -0.29 -4.31
C GLY A 46 11.97 -1.68 -4.87
N SER A 47 13.26 -2.01 -4.95
CA SER A 47 13.74 -3.34 -5.39
C SER A 47 13.42 -4.46 -4.39
N GLN A 48 13.30 -4.13 -3.11
CA GLN A 48 13.03 -5.06 -2.01
C GLN A 48 11.74 -4.74 -1.24
N GLU A 49 11.20 -3.53 -1.37
CA GLU A 49 10.09 -3.04 -0.54
C GLU A 49 8.95 -2.49 -1.39
N MET A 50 7.71 -2.74 -0.96
CA MET A 50 6.49 -2.14 -1.49
C MET A 50 5.76 -1.47 -0.34
N LEU A 51 5.28 -0.23 -0.54
CA LEU A 51 4.49 0.47 0.47
C LEU A 51 3.18 0.98 -0.15
N VAL A 52 2.08 0.77 0.55
CA VAL A 52 0.79 1.41 0.25
C VAL A 52 0.54 2.46 1.33
N VAL A 53 0.29 3.69 0.92
CA VAL A 53 0.02 4.82 1.83
C VAL A 53 -1.42 5.26 1.68
N ILE A 54 -2.14 5.24 2.80
CA ILE A 54 -3.56 5.55 2.91
C ILE A 54 -3.73 6.73 3.88
N PRO A 55 -4.49 7.78 3.52
CA PRO A 55 -4.82 8.86 4.46
C PRO A 55 -5.65 8.35 5.65
N ASN A 56 -5.31 8.77 6.86
CA ASN A 56 -6.09 8.45 8.07
C ASN A 56 -7.27 9.44 8.23
N ILE A 57 -8.37 9.22 7.49
CA ILE A 57 -9.59 10.06 7.59
C ILE A 57 -10.51 9.63 8.73
N GLY A 58 -10.31 8.44 9.29
CA GLY A 58 -11.10 7.91 10.41
C GLY A 58 -10.71 8.46 11.77
N HIS A 59 -9.60 9.20 11.85
CA HIS A 59 -8.96 9.66 13.09
C HIS A 59 -8.75 8.53 14.11
N GLU A 60 -8.46 7.32 13.64
CA GLU A 60 -8.17 6.15 14.50
C GLU A 60 -6.85 6.32 15.26
N THR A 61 -5.99 7.20 14.75
CA THR A 61 -4.75 7.66 15.36
C THR A 61 -4.62 9.19 15.21
N ASP A 62 -3.68 9.79 15.93
CA ASP A 62 -3.32 11.22 15.81
C ASP A 62 -2.46 11.52 14.56
N LYS A 63 -2.11 10.49 13.77
CA LYS A 63 -1.22 10.60 12.61
C LYS A 63 -1.97 10.78 11.31
N LYS A 64 -1.31 11.41 10.33
CA LYS A 64 -1.93 11.72 9.02
C LYS A 64 -2.11 10.53 8.09
N TYR A 65 -1.26 9.50 8.18
CA TYR A 65 -1.22 8.40 7.22
C TYR A 65 -1.09 7.05 7.92
N LEU A 66 -1.63 6.03 7.26
CA LEU A 66 -1.41 4.61 7.55
C LEU A 66 -0.58 4.02 6.42
N VAL A 67 0.53 3.38 6.77
CA VAL A 67 1.49 2.81 5.82
C VAL A 67 1.50 1.30 5.98
N TYR A 68 1.05 0.61 4.94
CA TYR A 68 1.20 -0.82 4.81
C TYR A 68 2.52 -1.13 4.10
N HIS A 69 3.29 -2.08 4.62
CA HIS A 69 4.63 -2.36 4.16
C HIS A 69 4.81 -3.85 3.86
N TYR A 70 5.36 -4.16 2.70
CA TYR A 70 5.83 -5.49 2.35
C TYR A 70 7.33 -5.46 2.09
N VAL A 71 8.07 -6.37 2.72
CA VAL A 71 9.50 -6.60 2.46
C VAL A 71 9.70 -7.98 1.83
N ALA A 72 10.41 -8.03 0.71
CA ALA A 72 10.77 -9.28 0.05
C ALA A 72 11.42 -10.27 1.03
N GLY A 73 10.96 -11.52 1.00
CA GLY A 73 11.43 -12.59 1.90
C GLY A 73 10.90 -12.52 3.34
N ARG A 74 10.32 -11.39 3.77
CA ARG A 74 9.69 -11.24 5.11
C ARG A 74 8.17 -11.15 5.06
N GLY A 75 7.61 -10.66 3.96
CA GLY A 75 6.17 -10.49 3.80
C GLY A 75 5.66 -9.15 4.33
N GLN A 76 4.35 -9.12 4.60
CA GLN A 76 3.63 -7.99 5.17
C GLN A 76 3.41 -8.23 6.68
N PRO A 77 3.69 -7.26 7.57
CA PRO A 77 3.25 -7.30 8.96
C PRO A 77 1.72 -7.29 9.09
N ASN A 78 1.21 -7.72 10.24
CA ASN A 78 -0.24 -7.75 10.50
C ASN A 78 -0.86 -6.35 10.56
N GLU A 79 -0.10 -5.35 10.99
CA GLU A 79 -0.58 -3.98 11.23
C GLU A 79 0.13 -2.97 10.33
N SER A 80 -0.58 -1.87 10.03
CA SER A 80 -0.02 -0.71 9.36
C SER A 80 0.77 0.16 10.34
N THR A 81 1.68 0.98 9.83
CA THR A 81 2.41 1.97 10.63
C THR A 81 1.78 3.35 10.45
N ALA A 82 1.38 3.97 11.55
CA ALA A 82 0.87 5.34 11.58
C ALA A 82 2.02 6.36 11.50
N THR A 83 1.92 7.38 10.64
CA THR A 83 2.98 8.39 10.46
C THR A 83 2.44 9.73 9.94
N ASP A 84 3.14 10.81 10.29
CA ASP A 84 2.89 12.15 9.75
C ASP A 84 3.68 12.45 8.47
N LYS A 85 4.62 11.56 8.11
CA LYS A 85 5.55 11.75 7.01
C LYS A 85 5.32 10.70 5.93
N LEU A 86 5.32 11.16 4.68
CA LEU A 86 5.36 10.24 3.54
C LEU A 86 6.72 9.54 3.44
N PRO A 87 6.77 8.30 2.92
CA PRO A 87 8.03 7.62 2.65
C PRO A 87 8.92 8.40 1.66
N VAL A 88 10.23 8.40 1.92
CA VAL A 88 11.23 9.15 1.13
C VAL A 88 12.02 8.26 0.16
N SER A 89 12.04 6.94 0.37
CA SER A 89 13.04 6.03 -0.18
C SER A 89 12.71 5.38 -1.54
N ALA A 90 11.49 5.56 -2.05
CA ALA A 90 11.03 4.80 -3.22
C ALA A 90 10.36 5.70 -4.27
N ARG A 91 10.40 5.25 -5.53
CA ARG A 91 9.66 5.91 -6.62
C ARG A 91 8.17 5.85 -6.28
N ALA A 92 7.59 7.01 -6.02
CA ALA A 92 6.17 7.13 -5.75
C ALA A 92 5.38 7.06 -7.07
N LEU A 93 4.43 6.13 -7.13
CA LEU A 93 3.35 6.15 -8.10
C LEU A 93 2.13 6.74 -7.40
N ARG A 94 1.69 7.90 -7.89
CA ARG A 94 0.40 8.45 -7.51
C ARG A 94 -0.67 7.56 -8.12
N LEU A 95 -1.54 7.00 -7.28
CA LEU A 95 -2.67 6.22 -7.76
C LEU A 95 -3.72 7.21 -8.25
N VAL A 96 -4.05 7.12 -9.53
CA VAL A 96 -5.12 7.90 -10.19
C VAL A 96 -6.22 6.90 -10.53
N GLN A 97 -7.45 7.20 -10.13
CA GLN A 97 -8.57 6.36 -10.52
C GLN A 97 -8.93 6.63 -11.98
N PRO A 98 -9.26 5.59 -12.77
CA PRO A 98 -10.01 5.81 -14.00
C PRO A 98 -11.36 6.46 -13.65
N GLN A 99 -11.76 7.46 -14.45
CA GLN A 99 -13.04 8.17 -14.29
C GLN A 99 -14.23 7.25 -14.55
#